data_AF-A0A7C6T8J2-F1
#
_entry.id   AF-A0A7C6T8J2-F1
#
_cell.length_a   1.000
_cell.length_b   1.000
_cell.length_c   1.000
_cell.angle_alpha   90.00
_cell.angle_beta   90.00
_cell.angle_gamma   90.00
#
_symmetry.space_group_name_H-M   'P 1'
#
loop_
_entity.id
_entity.type
_entity.pdbx_description
1 polymer ?
#
loop_
_entity_poly.entity_id
_entity_poly.type
_entity_poly.pdbx_seq_one_letter_code
_entity_poly.pdbx_strand_id
1 'polypeptide(L)'
;DLPIPDHVDEEVILEQVRLHGFRGGEMGSCLRYCLPKERRYFDTGYTNAPRRKRNTPDEHASHRGLEEQVYSLAYRWAADFVMVTPKADLEAIGIRPTEYLPDGHTAVTIGIHFRTPEGADPAGAARQYLLEMAAYDVARALERQGYSAVCDTAFPEKSFQAMITGVKEGWSLQTATVITAAPLAPTSRELPQASVPAPTPDEARTQLKRLLGEWGADLVSVVPAERLAALQPQLAPLFDGAEVLVARDRSARIREYDPEVHTEVTRTRVPEDHLKGARSVIVVGLRLPRASVERTALPPAEAVGPYAFAQYESVKLLRNIGYRAIRWLEDRGYRATMSFDLCGTGSVVANPRGEQPDAFCNRFTAVAAGLGHLGKGGFVITPEFGPNVRFVAIITDAPIAADPIPAEYLQPVDCGDCRRCLDACHTCAFQDEATVEVNGVAERFYRMDRNRCDWAKRYSLVGEEGVKYVGWEMNVPLPEKIDAEALAEGLRQQPPIPKHRPCNFETCVLACPYSR
;
A
#
# COMPACT_ATOMS: atom_id res chain seq x y z
N ASP A 1 13.64 -33.31 7.54
CA ASP A 1 14.05 -32.22 8.45
C ASP A 1 15.52 -32.39 8.80
N LEU A 2 16.23 -31.28 9.00
CA LEU A 2 17.59 -31.30 9.51
C LEU A 2 17.57 -31.61 11.02
N PRO A 3 18.63 -32.21 11.58
CA PRO A 3 18.76 -32.32 13.03
C PRO A 3 18.75 -30.91 13.66
N ILE A 4 18.10 -30.78 14.83
CA ILE A 4 18.12 -29.54 15.59
C ILE A 4 19.54 -29.35 16.14
N PRO A 5 20.22 -28.21 15.88
CA PRO A 5 21.54 -27.94 16.44
C PRO A 5 21.50 -27.87 17.97
N ASP A 6 22.64 -28.15 18.63
CA ASP A 6 22.75 -28.11 20.10
C ASP A 6 22.42 -26.72 20.70
N HIS A 7 22.65 -25.66 19.92
CA HIS A 7 22.26 -24.28 20.23
C HIS A 7 21.84 -23.55 18.95
N VAL A 8 20.98 -22.53 19.07
CA VAL A 8 20.48 -21.75 17.94
C VAL A 8 20.80 -20.28 18.19
N ASP A 9 21.82 -19.78 17.48
CA ASP A 9 22.19 -18.36 17.42
C ASP A 9 22.25 -17.87 15.95
N GLU A 10 22.65 -16.61 15.74
CA GLU A 10 22.71 -15.99 14.42
C GLU A 10 23.73 -16.66 13.49
N GLU A 11 24.90 -17.05 14.00
CA GLU A 11 25.95 -17.72 13.21
C GLU A 11 25.46 -19.08 12.70
N VAL A 12 24.87 -19.88 13.60
CA VAL A 12 24.27 -21.17 13.24
C VAL A 12 23.15 -20.97 12.21
N ILE A 13 22.28 -19.97 12.37
CA ILE A 13 21.20 -19.69 11.40
C ILE A 13 21.79 -19.34 10.02
N LEU A 14 22.77 -18.44 9.96
CA LEU A 14 23.41 -18.02 8.71
C LEU A 14 24.12 -19.17 8.01
N GLU A 15 24.87 -19.99 8.76
CA GLU A 15 25.54 -21.16 8.24
C GLU A 15 24.54 -22.19 7.69
N GLN A 16 23.49 -22.51 8.45
CA GLN A 16 22.48 -23.49 8.02
C GLN A 16 21.73 -23.01 6.77
N VAL A 17 21.37 -21.73 6.69
CA VAL A 17 20.77 -21.15 5.47
C VAL A 17 21.78 -21.15 4.32
N ARG A 18 23.09 -21.01 4.58
CA ARG A 18 24.16 -21.12 3.57
C ARG A 18 24.27 -22.52 3.00
N LEU A 19 24.29 -23.53 3.86
CA LEU A 19 24.46 -24.92 3.46
C LEU A 19 23.21 -25.53 2.83
N HIS A 20 22.02 -25.15 3.32
CA HIS A 20 20.77 -25.85 3.00
C HIS A 20 19.70 -24.97 2.34
N GLY A 21 19.95 -23.66 2.24
CA GLY A 21 18.95 -22.68 1.79
C GLY A 21 17.90 -22.37 2.84
N PHE A 22 17.00 -21.44 2.49
CA PHE A 22 15.87 -21.08 3.35
C PHE A 22 14.69 -22.01 3.07
N ARG A 23 14.20 -22.71 4.10
CA ARG A 23 12.95 -23.48 4.01
C ARG A 23 11.75 -22.58 4.32
N GLY A 24 10.72 -22.64 3.49
CA GLY A 24 9.44 -21.96 3.75
C GLY A 24 8.71 -22.48 4.99
N GLY A 25 7.59 -21.84 5.35
CA GLY A 25 6.78 -22.24 6.49
C GLY A 25 6.14 -23.62 6.31
N GLU A 26 6.02 -24.39 7.39
CA GLU A 26 5.28 -25.66 7.43
C GLU A 26 3.78 -25.39 7.56
N MET A 27 3.06 -25.44 6.44
CA MET A 27 1.61 -25.25 6.41
C MET A 27 0.88 -26.34 7.21
N GLY A 28 -0.20 -25.97 7.91
CA GLY A 28 -1.07 -26.92 8.61
C GLY A 28 -0.63 -27.33 10.01
N SER A 29 0.51 -26.83 10.51
CA SER A 29 0.92 -27.03 11.92
C SER A 29 -0.16 -26.53 12.90
N CYS A 30 -0.79 -25.39 12.61
CA CYS A 30 -1.92 -24.88 13.40
C CYS A 30 -3.09 -25.87 13.45
N LEU A 31 -3.39 -26.59 12.36
CA LEU A 31 -4.43 -27.63 12.37
C LEU A 31 -3.98 -28.87 13.15
N ARG A 32 -2.69 -29.21 13.10
CA ARG A 32 -2.13 -30.37 13.81
C ARG A 32 -2.08 -30.19 15.33
N TYR A 33 -1.90 -28.97 15.81
CA TYR A 33 -1.75 -28.73 17.25
C TYR A 33 -2.96 -28.00 17.85
N CYS A 34 -3.57 -27.04 17.15
CA CYS A 34 -4.61 -26.18 17.71
C CYS A 34 -6.05 -26.66 17.47
N LEU A 35 -6.33 -27.39 16.39
CA LEU A 35 -7.69 -27.90 16.11
C LEU A 35 -8.01 -29.08 17.05
N PRO A 36 -9.16 -29.25 17.71
CA PRO A 36 -9.39 -30.46 18.53
C PRO A 36 -9.31 -31.78 17.74
N LYS A 37 -8.77 -32.86 18.33
CA LYS A 37 -8.48 -34.13 17.62
C LYS A 37 -9.71 -34.72 16.94
N GLU A 38 -10.86 -34.68 17.60
CA GLU A 38 -12.15 -35.15 17.13
C GLU A 38 -12.66 -34.37 15.91
N ARG A 39 -12.21 -33.12 15.74
CA ARG A 39 -12.50 -32.25 14.59
C ARG A 39 -11.48 -32.40 13.45
N ARG A 40 -10.48 -33.29 13.57
CA ARG A 40 -9.47 -33.55 12.53
C ARG A 40 -9.79 -34.82 11.74
N TYR A 41 -9.40 -34.85 10.48
CA TYR A 41 -9.21 -36.07 9.70
C TYR A 41 -7.97 -35.94 8.82
N PHE A 42 -7.46 -37.06 8.30
CA PHE A 42 -6.28 -37.08 7.45
C PHE A 42 -6.64 -37.59 6.06
N ASP A 43 -6.16 -36.87 5.05
CA ASP A 43 -6.33 -37.18 3.65
C ASP A 43 -4.94 -37.12 2.99
N THR A 44 -4.17 -38.18 3.20
CA THR A 44 -2.74 -38.23 2.85
C THR A 44 -2.48 -38.24 1.36
N GLY A 45 -3.50 -38.53 0.53
CA GLY A 45 -3.41 -38.39 -0.92
C GLY A 45 -3.45 -36.93 -1.39
N TYR A 46 -3.91 -36.01 -0.54
CA TYR A 46 -4.04 -34.60 -0.84
C TYR A 46 -3.07 -33.72 -0.05
N THR A 47 -2.95 -33.93 1.27
CA THR A 47 -2.05 -33.13 2.13
C THR A 47 -1.52 -33.93 3.31
N ASN A 48 -0.31 -33.59 3.77
CA ASN A 48 0.29 -34.17 4.98
C ASN A 48 -0.22 -33.49 6.28
N ALA A 49 -0.95 -32.37 6.16
CA ALA A 49 -1.59 -31.68 7.27
C ALA A 49 -2.97 -32.29 7.56
N PRO A 50 -3.43 -32.32 8.82
CA PRO A 50 -4.79 -32.71 9.11
C PRO A 50 -5.77 -31.67 8.54
N ARG A 51 -6.89 -32.16 8.01
CA ARG A 51 -8.01 -31.34 7.56
C ARG A 51 -9.05 -31.23 8.68
N ARG A 52 -9.83 -30.15 8.65
CA ARG A 52 -10.94 -29.93 9.58
C ARG A 52 -12.19 -30.67 9.10
N LYS A 53 -12.76 -31.54 9.92
CA LYS A 53 -14.12 -32.05 9.74
C LYS A 53 -15.10 -30.87 9.78
N ARG A 54 -15.75 -30.62 8.65
CA ARG A 54 -16.76 -29.57 8.52
C ARG A 54 -18.12 -30.08 9.03
N ASN A 55 -19.01 -29.16 9.33
CA ASN A 55 -20.40 -29.53 9.58
C ASN A 55 -21.01 -30.02 8.27
N THR A 56 -21.97 -30.93 8.34
CA THR A 56 -22.71 -31.35 7.16
C THR A 56 -23.48 -30.15 6.60
N PRO A 57 -23.45 -29.90 5.28
CA PRO A 57 -24.34 -28.94 4.67
C PRO A 57 -25.79 -29.21 5.03
N ASP A 58 -26.55 -28.16 5.30
CA ASP A 58 -27.99 -28.27 5.52
C ASP A 58 -28.68 -28.53 4.18
N GLU A 59 -29.23 -29.74 4.01
CA GLU A 59 -29.95 -30.15 2.80
C GLU A 59 -31.23 -29.32 2.55
N HIS A 60 -31.72 -28.62 3.57
CA HIS A 60 -32.88 -27.74 3.48
C HIS A 60 -32.52 -26.27 3.25
N ALA A 61 -31.23 -25.90 3.32
CA ALA A 61 -30.80 -24.53 3.06
C ALA A 61 -30.95 -24.19 1.57
N SER A 62 -31.49 -23.00 1.30
CA SER A 62 -31.62 -22.53 -0.07
C SER A 62 -30.25 -22.28 -0.70
N HIS A 63 -29.91 -23.01 -1.77
CA HIS A 63 -28.71 -22.77 -2.57
C HIS A 63 -28.62 -21.32 -3.07
N ARG A 64 -29.77 -20.71 -3.39
CA ARG A 64 -29.86 -19.31 -3.80
C ARG A 64 -29.39 -18.35 -2.71
N GLY A 65 -29.70 -18.61 -1.44
CA GLY A 65 -29.25 -17.76 -0.34
C GLY A 65 -27.72 -17.78 -0.18
N LEU A 66 -27.10 -18.93 -0.40
CA LEU A 66 -25.65 -19.06 -0.43
C LEU A 66 -25.04 -18.34 -1.63
N GLU A 67 -25.62 -18.47 -2.81
CA GLU A 67 -25.19 -17.75 -4.02
C GLU A 67 -25.25 -16.23 -3.82
N GLU A 68 -26.38 -15.70 -3.35
CA GLU A 68 -26.54 -14.27 -3.03
C GLU A 68 -25.52 -13.80 -1.98
N GLN A 69 -25.20 -14.64 -1.00
CA GLN A 69 -24.16 -14.35 -0.01
C GLN A 69 -22.76 -14.29 -0.65
N VAL A 70 -22.43 -15.23 -1.56
CA VAL A 70 -21.16 -15.23 -2.30
C VAL A 70 -21.01 -13.94 -3.10
N TYR A 71 -22.04 -13.56 -3.86
CA TYR A 71 -22.04 -12.32 -4.63
C TYR A 71 -21.89 -11.09 -3.72
N SER A 72 -22.69 -11.01 -2.66
CA SER A 72 -22.65 -9.88 -1.71
C SER A 72 -21.28 -9.70 -1.07
N LEU A 73 -20.62 -10.79 -0.66
CA LEU A 73 -19.28 -10.75 -0.08
C LEU A 73 -18.24 -10.25 -1.08
N ALA A 74 -18.28 -10.74 -2.32
CA ALA A 74 -17.38 -10.27 -3.36
C ALA A 74 -17.57 -8.77 -3.66
N TYR A 75 -18.82 -8.32 -3.84
CA TYR A 75 -19.12 -6.92 -4.14
C TYR A 75 -18.81 -5.96 -2.99
N ARG A 76 -18.92 -6.42 -1.72
CA ARG A 76 -18.46 -5.64 -0.56
C ARG A 76 -16.97 -5.27 -0.65
N TRP A 77 -16.18 -6.14 -1.26
CA TRP A 77 -14.75 -5.95 -1.51
C TRP A 77 -14.45 -5.24 -2.83
N ALA A 78 -15.46 -4.60 -3.46
CA ALA A 78 -15.32 -3.87 -4.73
C ALA A 78 -14.90 -4.74 -5.91
N ALA A 79 -15.25 -6.04 -5.90
CA ALA A 79 -15.28 -6.83 -7.13
C ALA A 79 -16.33 -6.28 -8.11
N ASP A 80 -16.09 -6.44 -9.40
CA ASP A 80 -17.04 -6.04 -10.45
C ASP A 80 -17.95 -7.20 -10.87
N PHE A 81 -17.42 -8.41 -10.80
CA PHE A 81 -18.14 -9.61 -11.22
C PHE A 81 -17.72 -10.82 -10.40
N VAL A 82 -18.61 -11.81 -10.39
CA VAL A 82 -18.35 -13.14 -9.88
C VAL A 82 -18.84 -14.12 -10.93
N MET A 83 -17.98 -15.05 -11.32
CA MET A 83 -18.31 -16.11 -12.25
C MET A 83 -18.27 -17.46 -11.55
N VAL A 84 -19.35 -18.22 -11.70
CA VAL A 84 -19.44 -19.60 -11.24
C VAL A 84 -19.23 -20.50 -12.44
N THR A 85 -18.15 -21.28 -12.43
CA THR A 85 -17.75 -22.15 -13.54
C THR A 85 -17.74 -23.61 -13.08
N PRO A 86 -18.50 -24.51 -13.74
CA PRO A 86 -18.52 -25.91 -13.39
C PRO A 86 -17.23 -26.62 -13.81
N LYS A 87 -16.92 -27.75 -13.17
CA LYS A 87 -15.74 -28.59 -13.45
C LYS A 87 -15.52 -28.88 -14.93
N ALA A 88 -16.56 -29.28 -15.65
CA ALA A 88 -16.46 -29.65 -17.07
C ALA A 88 -15.90 -28.51 -17.93
N ASP A 89 -16.27 -27.27 -17.62
CA ASP A 89 -15.82 -26.09 -18.36
C ASP A 89 -14.36 -25.74 -18.05
N LEU A 90 -13.91 -25.95 -16.82
CA LEU A 90 -12.52 -25.78 -16.41
C LEU A 90 -11.63 -26.85 -17.07
N GLU A 91 -12.10 -28.10 -17.11
CA GLU A 91 -11.38 -29.20 -17.74
C GLU A 91 -11.25 -29.01 -19.25
N ALA A 92 -12.25 -28.40 -19.89
CA ALA A 92 -12.20 -28.06 -21.32
C ALA A 92 -11.06 -27.07 -21.68
N ILE A 93 -10.57 -26.29 -20.71
CA ILE A 93 -9.40 -25.41 -20.88
C ILE A 93 -8.14 -25.94 -20.18
N GLY A 94 -8.13 -27.23 -19.80
CA GLY A 94 -6.98 -27.90 -19.21
C GLY A 94 -6.75 -27.59 -17.72
N ILE A 95 -7.73 -27.00 -17.02
CA ILE A 95 -7.66 -26.79 -15.57
C ILE A 95 -8.42 -27.91 -14.87
N ARG A 96 -7.75 -28.67 -14.00
CA ARG A 96 -8.38 -29.75 -13.23
C ARG A 96 -8.63 -29.29 -11.79
N PRO A 97 -9.87 -28.95 -11.38
CA PRO A 97 -10.16 -28.43 -10.04
C PRO A 97 -9.73 -29.39 -8.92
N THR A 98 -9.76 -30.70 -9.21
CA THR A 98 -9.37 -31.76 -8.27
C THR A 98 -7.89 -31.78 -7.90
N GLU A 99 -7.03 -31.09 -8.65
CA GLU A 99 -5.63 -30.88 -8.26
C GLU A 99 -5.49 -29.90 -7.09
N TYR A 100 -6.42 -28.95 -6.99
CA TYR A 100 -6.43 -27.93 -5.93
C TYR A 100 -7.24 -28.36 -4.73
N LEU A 101 -8.35 -29.08 -4.95
CA LEU A 101 -9.25 -29.56 -3.91
C LEU A 101 -9.88 -30.91 -4.34
N PRO A 102 -9.70 -32.03 -3.62
CA PRO A 102 -10.08 -33.36 -4.11
C PRO A 102 -11.56 -33.52 -4.48
N ASP A 103 -12.43 -32.89 -3.69
CA ASP A 103 -13.89 -32.83 -3.87
C ASP A 103 -14.37 -31.59 -4.64
N GLY A 104 -13.42 -30.78 -5.12
CA GLY A 104 -13.68 -29.55 -5.88
C GLY A 104 -14.28 -29.84 -7.24
N HIS A 105 -15.43 -29.24 -7.52
CA HIS A 105 -16.13 -29.36 -8.80
C HIS A 105 -16.75 -28.05 -9.31
N THR A 106 -16.56 -26.96 -8.58
CA THR A 106 -17.01 -25.62 -8.94
C THR A 106 -15.89 -24.62 -8.68
N ALA A 107 -15.67 -23.69 -9.60
CA ALA A 107 -14.83 -22.51 -9.38
C ALA A 107 -15.71 -21.27 -9.24
N VAL A 108 -15.46 -20.47 -8.19
CA VAL A 108 -16.01 -19.13 -8.00
C VAL A 108 -14.89 -18.14 -8.28
N THR A 109 -14.87 -17.56 -9.47
CA THR A 109 -13.89 -16.55 -9.86
C THR A 109 -14.45 -15.17 -9.56
N ILE A 110 -13.76 -14.45 -8.68
CA ILE A 110 -14.06 -13.06 -8.34
C ILE A 110 -13.15 -12.19 -9.18
N GLY A 111 -13.69 -11.16 -9.81
CA GLY A 111 -12.92 -10.36 -10.76
C GLY A 111 -13.15 -8.87 -10.65
N ILE A 112 -12.10 -8.15 -10.98
CA ILE A 112 -12.06 -6.71 -11.14
C ILE A 112 -11.60 -6.43 -12.58
N HIS A 113 -12.36 -5.62 -13.31
CA HIS A 113 -11.88 -5.02 -14.55
C HIS A 113 -11.29 -3.64 -14.24
N PHE A 114 -10.34 -3.17 -15.03
CA PHE A 114 -9.76 -1.85 -14.84
C PHE A 114 -9.17 -1.35 -16.15
N ARG A 115 -9.08 -0.04 -16.32
CA ARG A 115 -8.40 0.52 -17.48
C ARG A 115 -6.91 0.16 -17.41
N THR A 116 -6.37 -0.34 -18.52
CA THR A 116 -4.96 -0.73 -18.58
C THR A 116 -4.09 0.50 -18.36
N PRO A 117 -3.20 0.51 -17.34
CA PRO A 117 -2.33 1.65 -17.06
C PRO A 117 -1.37 1.92 -18.23
N GLU A 118 -1.15 3.20 -18.56
CA GLU A 118 -0.19 3.62 -19.60
C GLU A 118 1.28 3.62 -19.09
N GLY A 119 1.51 3.25 -17.82
CA GLY A 119 2.81 3.25 -17.17
C GLY A 119 2.80 2.53 -15.82
N ALA A 120 3.32 3.18 -14.78
CA ALA A 120 3.27 2.64 -13.42
C ALA A 120 1.82 2.37 -12.98
N ASP A 121 1.62 1.29 -12.24
CA ASP A 121 0.30 0.86 -11.75
C ASP A 121 0.23 0.97 -10.22
N PRO A 122 0.00 2.17 -9.68
CA PRO A 122 -0.06 2.39 -8.24
C PRO A 122 -1.26 1.71 -7.57
N ALA A 123 -2.26 1.28 -8.36
CA ALA A 123 -3.47 0.62 -7.91
C ALA A 123 -3.38 -0.91 -7.86
N GLY A 124 -2.35 -1.52 -8.47
CA GLY A 124 -2.23 -2.98 -8.57
C GLY A 124 -2.26 -3.71 -7.24
N ALA A 125 -1.55 -3.18 -6.24
CA ALA A 125 -1.55 -3.75 -4.89
C ALA A 125 -2.93 -3.65 -4.20
N ALA A 126 -3.72 -2.62 -4.48
CA ALA A 126 -5.08 -2.52 -3.94
C ALA A 126 -6.00 -3.56 -4.58
N ARG A 127 -5.95 -3.72 -5.91
CA ARG A 127 -6.76 -4.75 -6.60
C ARG A 127 -6.44 -6.14 -6.11
N GLN A 128 -5.16 -6.47 -5.94
CA GLN A 128 -4.74 -7.76 -5.38
C GLN A 128 -5.30 -7.98 -3.98
N TYR A 129 -5.10 -7.02 -3.08
CA TYR A 129 -5.60 -7.11 -1.70
C TYR A 129 -7.12 -7.28 -1.64
N LEU A 130 -7.88 -6.50 -2.41
CA LEU A 130 -9.33 -6.56 -2.44
C LEU A 130 -9.84 -7.93 -2.93
N LEU A 131 -9.25 -8.47 -4.00
CA LEU A 131 -9.58 -9.79 -4.53
C LEU A 131 -9.25 -10.92 -3.56
N GLU A 132 -8.09 -10.87 -2.91
CA GLU A 132 -7.70 -11.85 -1.89
C GLU A 132 -8.67 -11.83 -0.70
N MET A 133 -9.01 -10.65 -0.17
CA MET A 133 -9.97 -10.54 0.93
C MET A 133 -11.36 -11.04 0.54
N ALA A 134 -11.80 -10.76 -0.70
CA ALA A 134 -13.03 -11.29 -1.25
C ALA A 134 -13.01 -12.82 -1.31
N ALA A 135 -11.94 -13.41 -1.83
CA ALA A 135 -11.77 -14.86 -1.94
C ALA A 135 -11.75 -15.53 -0.57
N TYR A 136 -11.05 -14.97 0.41
CA TYR A 136 -11.05 -15.47 1.79
C TYR A 136 -12.45 -15.43 2.42
N ASP A 137 -13.20 -14.35 2.22
CA ASP A 137 -14.55 -14.23 2.77
C ASP A 137 -15.54 -15.19 2.10
N VAL A 138 -15.45 -15.36 0.78
CA VAL A 138 -16.24 -16.33 0.01
C VAL A 138 -15.90 -17.76 0.45
N ALA A 139 -14.63 -18.13 0.51
CA ALA A 139 -14.20 -19.45 0.97
C ALA A 139 -14.72 -19.73 2.39
N ARG A 140 -14.59 -18.76 3.31
CA ARG A 140 -15.11 -18.87 4.68
C ARG A 140 -16.63 -19.03 4.72
N ALA A 141 -17.38 -18.36 3.86
CA ALA A 141 -18.84 -18.49 3.79
C ALA A 141 -19.25 -19.89 3.32
N LEU A 142 -18.62 -20.40 2.27
CA LEU A 142 -18.83 -21.75 1.76
C LEU A 142 -18.50 -22.81 2.83
N GLU A 143 -17.37 -22.64 3.52
CA GLU A 143 -16.97 -23.54 4.62
C GLU A 143 -17.92 -23.53 5.81
N ARG A 144 -18.55 -22.38 6.12
CA ARG A 144 -19.56 -22.28 7.19
C ARG A 144 -20.82 -23.07 6.86
N GLN A 145 -21.15 -23.17 5.56
CA GLN A 145 -22.24 -24.02 5.06
C GLN A 145 -21.84 -25.48 4.89
N GLY A 146 -20.64 -25.88 5.32
CA GLY A 146 -20.21 -27.28 5.30
C GLY A 146 -19.51 -27.72 4.01
N TYR A 147 -19.39 -26.86 3.01
CA TYR A 147 -18.68 -27.18 1.76
C TYR A 147 -17.17 -26.98 1.90
N SER A 148 -16.37 -27.90 1.39
CA SER A 148 -14.94 -27.67 1.24
C SER A 148 -14.71 -26.52 0.26
N ALA A 149 -13.83 -25.58 0.62
CA ALA A 149 -13.41 -24.51 -0.28
C ALA A 149 -11.92 -24.19 -0.05
N VAL A 150 -11.24 -23.74 -1.11
CA VAL A 150 -9.85 -23.29 -1.05
C VAL A 150 -9.63 -22.13 -2.01
N CYS A 151 -8.78 -21.19 -1.61
CA CYS A 151 -8.33 -20.06 -2.41
C CYS A 151 -6.81 -19.89 -2.25
N ASP A 152 -6.19 -18.99 -3.02
CA ASP A 152 -4.74 -18.74 -2.97
C ASP A 152 -3.91 -20.02 -3.27
N THR A 153 -4.32 -20.78 -4.29
CA THR A 153 -3.74 -22.09 -4.63
C THR A 153 -2.85 -22.06 -5.88
N ALA A 154 -2.27 -20.91 -6.22
CA ALA A 154 -1.57 -20.70 -7.50
C ALA A 154 -2.42 -21.09 -8.74
N PHE A 155 -3.73 -20.89 -8.65
CA PHE A 155 -4.66 -21.13 -9.75
C PHE A 155 -4.24 -20.35 -11.02
N PRO A 156 -4.33 -20.92 -12.23
CA PRO A 156 -3.85 -20.30 -13.46
C PRO A 156 -4.83 -19.22 -13.97
N GLU A 157 -4.90 -18.11 -13.25
CA GLU A 157 -5.82 -16.99 -13.48
C GLU A 157 -5.78 -16.50 -14.95
N LYS A 158 -4.59 -16.41 -15.55
CA LYS A 158 -4.43 -15.97 -16.96
C LYS A 158 -5.12 -16.91 -17.95
N SER A 159 -5.01 -18.23 -17.73
CA SER A 159 -5.67 -19.22 -18.59
C SER A 159 -7.18 -19.16 -18.44
N PHE A 160 -7.67 -18.95 -17.21
CA PHE A 160 -9.09 -18.77 -16.95
C PHE A 160 -9.64 -17.48 -17.60
N GLN A 161 -8.92 -16.37 -17.49
CA GLN A 161 -9.33 -15.08 -18.05
C GLN A 161 -9.56 -15.12 -19.56
N ALA A 162 -8.91 -16.03 -20.29
CA ALA A 162 -9.14 -16.23 -21.74
C ALA A 162 -10.56 -16.73 -22.07
N MET A 163 -11.31 -17.26 -21.11
CA MET A 163 -12.72 -17.64 -21.28
C MET A 163 -13.70 -16.47 -21.09
N ILE A 164 -13.24 -15.36 -20.51
CA ILE A 164 -14.10 -14.22 -20.16
C ILE A 164 -14.33 -13.37 -21.42
N THR A 165 -15.58 -13.08 -21.74
CA THR A 165 -15.97 -12.25 -22.88
C THR A 165 -16.51 -10.89 -22.42
N GLY A 166 -16.56 -9.91 -23.34
CA GLY A 166 -17.07 -8.56 -23.03
C GLY A 166 -16.04 -7.63 -22.38
N VAL A 167 -14.74 -7.97 -22.39
CA VAL A 167 -13.68 -7.04 -21.95
C VAL A 167 -13.60 -5.87 -22.92
N LYS A 168 -13.78 -4.65 -22.42
CA LYS A 168 -13.70 -3.41 -23.20
C LYS A 168 -12.28 -3.20 -23.75
N GLU A 169 -12.17 -2.59 -24.93
CA GLU A 169 -10.86 -2.22 -25.48
C GLU A 169 -10.12 -1.26 -24.53
N GLY A 170 -8.82 -1.52 -24.30
CA GLY A 170 -8.01 -0.74 -23.36
C GLY A 170 -8.26 -1.07 -21.88
N TRP A 171 -9.00 -2.13 -21.58
CA TRP A 171 -9.22 -2.63 -20.21
C TRP A 171 -8.54 -3.99 -20.00
N SER A 172 -8.17 -4.26 -18.76
CA SER A 172 -7.56 -5.50 -18.28
C SER A 172 -8.40 -6.13 -17.16
N LEU A 173 -8.11 -7.39 -16.85
CA LEU A 173 -8.74 -8.14 -15.77
C LEU A 173 -7.72 -8.54 -14.71
N GLN A 174 -8.15 -8.54 -13.46
CA GLN A 174 -7.47 -9.22 -12.36
C GLN A 174 -8.51 -10.08 -11.64
N THR A 175 -8.16 -11.32 -11.34
CA THR A 175 -9.10 -12.32 -10.80
C THR A 175 -8.46 -13.08 -9.64
N ALA A 176 -9.30 -13.54 -8.72
CA ALA A 176 -8.96 -14.52 -7.71
C ALA A 176 -10.04 -15.61 -7.67
N THR A 177 -9.60 -16.86 -7.72
CA THR A 177 -10.50 -18.01 -7.84
C THR A 177 -10.56 -18.84 -6.56
N VAL A 178 -11.79 -19.17 -6.15
CA VAL A 178 -12.08 -20.12 -5.06
C VAL A 178 -12.56 -21.44 -5.67
N ILE A 179 -11.89 -22.55 -5.38
CA ILE A 179 -12.36 -23.89 -5.76
C ILE A 179 -13.18 -24.46 -4.61
N THR A 180 -14.35 -25.01 -4.91
CA THR A 180 -15.31 -25.48 -3.91
C THR A 180 -16.05 -26.75 -4.32
N ALA A 181 -16.51 -27.48 -3.31
CA ALA A 181 -17.47 -28.58 -3.43
C ALA A 181 -18.94 -28.12 -3.35
N ALA A 182 -19.19 -26.81 -3.29
CA ALA A 182 -20.55 -26.28 -3.29
C ALA A 182 -21.21 -26.41 -4.68
N PRO A 183 -22.47 -26.89 -4.76
CA PRO A 183 -23.21 -27.02 -6.00
C PRO A 183 -23.85 -25.68 -6.40
N LEU A 184 -23.03 -24.70 -6.77
CA LEU A 184 -23.50 -23.38 -7.18
C LEU A 184 -23.92 -23.38 -8.65
N ALA A 185 -24.97 -22.62 -8.99
CA ALA A 185 -25.46 -22.49 -10.36
C ALA A 185 -24.42 -21.78 -11.25
N PRO A 186 -24.09 -22.33 -12.44
CA PRO A 186 -23.20 -21.69 -13.40
C PRO A 186 -23.72 -20.31 -13.85
N THR A 187 -22.81 -19.37 -14.08
CA THR A 187 -23.13 -18.03 -14.60
C THR A 187 -22.64 -17.83 -16.02
N SER A 188 -23.09 -16.73 -16.66
CA SER A 188 -22.52 -16.29 -17.94
C SER A 188 -21.01 -16.00 -17.83
N ARG A 189 -20.31 -16.19 -18.95
CA ARG A 189 -18.90 -15.79 -19.14
C ARG A 189 -18.76 -14.36 -19.67
N GLU A 190 -19.87 -13.72 -20.00
CA GLU A 190 -19.93 -12.36 -20.50
C GLU A 190 -19.94 -11.36 -19.34
N LEU A 191 -19.03 -10.38 -19.40
CA LEU A 191 -18.95 -9.32 -18.41
C LEU A 191 -20.15 -8.36 -18.51
N PRO A 192 -20.72 -7.95 -17.37
CA PRO A 192 -21.81 -6.97 -17.36
C PRO A 192 -21.32 -5.62 -17.88
N GLN A 193 -22.07 -5.03 -18.81
CA GLN A 193 -21.82 -3.68 -19.32
C GLN A 193 -22.68 -2.67 -18.56
N ALA A 194 -22.19 -2.19 -17.43
CA ALA A 194 -22.79 -1.04 -16.76
C ALA A 194 -22.25 0.28 -17.35
N SER A 195 -23.13 1.23 -17.59
CA SER A 195 -22.79 2.63 -17.86
C SER A 195 -23.51 3.48 -16.84
N VAL A 196 -22.76 4.21 -16.03
CA VAL A 196 -23.33 5.10 -15.00
C VAL A 196 -23.29 6.52 -15.55
N PRO A 197 -24.41 7.25 -15.57
CA PRO A 197 -24.41 8.64 -16.02
C PRO A 197 -23.42 9.50 -15.23
N ALA A 198 -22.68 10.36 -15.94
CA ALA A 198 -21.79 11.32 -15.31
C ALA A 198 -22.62 12.42 -14.60
N PRO A 199 -22.36 12.69 -13.31
CA PRO A 199 -23.02 13.77 -12.59
C PRO A 199 -22.48 15.15 -13.02
N THR A 200 -23.17 16.22 -12.63
CA THR A 200 -22.62 17.57 -12.75
C THR A 200 -21.35 17.74 -11.90
N PRO A 201 -20.49 18.74 -12.17
CA PRO A 201 -19.26 18.96 -11.39
C PRO A 201 -19.48 19.11 -9.88
N ASP A 202 -20.57 19.78 -9.46
CA ASP A 202 -20.91 19.98 -8.04
C ASP A 202 -21.45 18.70 -7.38
N GLU A 203 -22.27 17.94 -8.11
CA GLU A 203 -22.74 16.63 -7.65
C GLU A 203 -21.58 15.64 -7.55
N ALA A 204 -20.64 15.66 -8.51
CA ALA A 204 -19.43 14.85 -8.47
C ALA A 204 -18.61 15.13 -7.21
N ARG A 205 -18.34 16.41 -6.91
CA ARG A 205 -17.65 16.84 -5.69
C ARG A 205 -18.37 16.31 -4.45
N THR A 206 -19.69 16.53 -4.37
CA THR A 206 -20.50 16.16 -3.21
C THR A 206 -20.53 14.65 -2.99
N GLN A 207 -20.76 13.86 -4.05
CA GLN A 207 -20.83 12.41 -3.98
C GLN A 207 -19.47 11.80 -3.64
N LEU A 208 -18.39 12.25 -4.27
CA LEU A 208 -17.04 11.76 -3.97
C LEU A 208 -16.63 12.06 -2.54
N LYS A 209 -16.83 13.29 -2.04
CA LYS A 209 -16.49 13.63 -0.64
C LYS A 209 -17.24 12.76 0.36
N ARG A 210 -18.54 12.53 0.13
CA ARG A 210 -19.33 11.62 0.97
C ARG A 210 -18.77 10.19 0.94
N LEU A 211 -18.54 9.63 -0.24
CA LEU A 211 -18.03 8.25 -0.38
C LEU A 211 -16.63 8.09 0.20
N LEU A 212 -15.74 9.05 -0.01
CA LEU A 212 -14.39 9.05 0.54
C LEU A 212 -14.42 9.07 2.08
N GLY A 213 -15.29 9.87 2.68
CA GLY A 213 -15.53 9.87 4.12
C GLY A 213 -16.11 8.53 4.63
N GLU A 214 -17.08 7.95 3.93
CA GLU A 214 -17.63 6.62 4.25
C GLU A 214 -16.59 5.49 4.12
N TRP A 215 -15.60 5.64 3.25
CA TRP A 215 -14.47 4.72 3.12
C TRP A 215 -13.33 4.99 4.10
N GLY A 216 -13.46 6.02 4.95
CA GLY A 216 -12.56 6.28 6.07
C GLY A 216 -11.53 7.39 5.85
N ALA A 217 -11.64 8.21 4.81
CA ALA A 217 -10.79 9.38 4.67
C ALA A 217 -11.05 10.39 5.81
N ASP A 218 -9.97 10.89 6.44
CA ASP A 218 -10.07 11.95 7.45
C ASP A 218 -10.15 13.35 6.81
N LEU A 219 -9.44 13.53 5.68
CA LEU A 219 -9.34 14.81 4.97
C LEU A 219 -9.60 14.59 3.48
N VAL A 220 -10.41 15.46 2.87
CA VAL A 220 -10.71 15.40 1.44
C VAL A 220 -10.87 16.81 0.88
N SER A 221 -10.15 17.11 -0.20
CA SER A 221 -10.33 18.33 -0.97
C SER A 221 -10.19 18.06 -2.47
N VAL A 222 -10.95 18.79 -3.29
CA VAL A 222 -10.83 18.77 -4.75
C VAL A 222 -10.18 20.06 -5.23
N VAL A 223 -9.12 19.95 -6.02
CA VAL A 223 -8.42 21.09 -6.62
C VAL A 223 -8.32 21.01 -8.14
N PRO A 224 -8.33 22.16 -8.84
CA PRO A 224 -8.04 22.19 -10.27
C PRO A 224 -6.61 21.72 -10.54
N ALA A 225 -6.42 20.91 -11.59
CA ALA A 225 -5.10 20.42 -11.99
C ALA A 225 -4.13 21.59 -12.32
N GLU A 226 -4.64 22.67 -12.91
CA GLU A 226 -3.89 23.88 -13.23
C GLU A 226 -3.25 24.54 -12.00
N ARG A 227 -3.90 24.47 -10.83
CA ARG A 227 -3.37 25.05 -9.59
C ARG A 227 -2.10 24.33 -9.16
N LEU A 228 -2.07 23.00 -9.28
CA LEU A 228 -0.89 22.19 -8.98
C LEU A 228 0.19 22.35 -10.05
N ALA A 229 -0.21 22.47 -11.31
CA ALA A 229 0.73 22.74 -12.40
C ALA A 229 1.46 24.09 -12.21
N ALA A 230 0.76 25.11 -11.70
CA ALA A 230 1.32 26.43 -11.43
C ALA A 230 2.39 26.45 -10.32
N LEU A 231 2.50 25.39 -9.51
CA LEU A 231 3.57 25.28 -8.51
C LEU A 231 4.92 24.89 -9.13
N GLN A 232 4.91 24.15 -10.25
CA GLN A 232 6.12 23.55 -10.81
C GLN A 232 7.23 24.57 -11.11
N PRO A 233 6.96 25.77 -11.67
CA PRO A 233 8.01 26.77 -11.89
C PRO A 233 8.71 27.25 -10.62
N GLN A 234 8.04 27.20 -9.47
CA GLN A 234 8.61 27.54 -8.17
C GLN A 234 9.37 26.35 -7.56
N LEU A 235 8.88 25.12 -7.78
CA LEU A 235 9.50 23.90 -7.24
C LEU A 235 10.75 23.49 -8.02
N ALA A 236 10.74 23.62 -9.35
CA ALA A 236 11.83 23.22 -10.22
C ALA A 236 13.22 23.76 -9.77
N PRO A 237 13.41 25.08 -9.54
CA PRO A 237 14.72 25.58 -9.10
C PRO A 237 15.14 25.09 -7.70
N LEU A 238 14.21 24.59 -6.90
CA LEU A 238 14.49 24.11 -5.54
C LEU A 238 14.89 22.63 -5.51
N PHE A 239 14.38 21.82 -6.46
CA PHE A 239 14.47 20.35 -6.44
C PHE A 239 15.04 19.72 -7.72
N ASP A 240 14.81 20.30 -8.89
CA ASP A 240 15.20 19.69 -10.16
C ASP A 240 16.72 19.63 -10.32
N GLY A 241 17.21 18.56 -10.94
CA GLY A 241 18.63 18.37 -11.20
C GLY A 241 19.42 17.80 -10.03
N ALA A 242 18.82 17.68 -8.83
CA ALA A 242 19.47 17.03 -7.70
C ALA A 242 19.67 15.53 -7.96
N GLU A 243 20.92 15.08 -7.93
CA GLU A 243 21.29 13.67 -8.01
C GLU A 243 20.95 12.95 -6.71
N VAL A 244 20.18 11.86 -6.82
CA VAL A 244 19.73 11.06 -5.68
C VAL A 244 20.11 9.61 -5.88
N LEU A 245 20.67 9.01 -4.84
CA LEU A 245 21.12 7.63 -4.87
C LEU A 245 19.98 6.70 -4.46
N VAL A 246 19.73 5.70 -5.28
CA VAL A 246 18.74 4.66 -5.05
C VAL A 246 19.46 3.33 -4.97
N ALA A 247 19.29 2.64 -3.84
CA ALA A 247 19.91 1.33 -3.61
C ALA A 247 18.86 0.22 -3.54
N ARG A 248 19.23 -0.98 -4.03
CA ARG A 248 18.45 -2.21 -3.91
C ARG A 248 19.32 -3.32 -3.35
N ASP A 249 18.73 -4.19 -2.55
CA ASP A 249 19.37 -5.42 -2.08
C ASP A 249 19.13 -6.54 -3.09
N ARG A 250 20.19 -7.08 -3.70
CA ARG A 250 20.08 -8.23 -4.60
C ARG A 250 20.19 -9.57 -3.88
N SER A 251 20.54 -9.56 -2.60
CA SER A 251 20.75 -10.78 -1.83
C SER A 251 19.45 -11.53 -1.54
N ALA A 252 19.57 -12.83 -1.33
CA ALA A 252 18.45 -13.62 -0.82
C ALA A 252 18.15 -13.28 0.65
N ARG A 253 16.98 -13.67 1.13
CA ARG A 253 16.60 -13.49 2.54
C ARG A 253 17.62 -14.18 3.47
N ILE A 254 18.00 -13.51 4.57
CA ILE A 254 18.99 -14.02 5.55
C ILE A 254 20.39 -14.20 4.91
N ARG A 255 20.87 -13.15 4.25
CA ARG A 255 22.22 -13.02 3.66
C ARG A 255 22.76 -11.63 3.91
N GLU A 256 24.05 -11.43 3.74
CA GLU A 256 24.67 -10.11 3.71
C GLU A 256 24.02 -9.23 2.64
N TYR A 257 23.95 -7.91 2.87
CA TYR A 257 23.40 -6.97 1.89
C TYR A 257 24.29 -6.95 0.64
N ASP A 258 23.70 -7.16 -0.54
CA ASP A 258 24.39 -7.06 -1.83
C ASP A 258 23.86 -5.81 -2.56
N PRO A 259 24.52 -4.64 -2.39
CA PRO A 259 23.98 -3.37 -2.86
C PRO A 259 24.15 -3.20 -4.37
N GLU A 260 23.03 -2.94 -5.03
CA GLU A 260 22.97 -2.31 -6.35
C GLU A 260 22.58 -0.86 -6.17
N VAL A 261 23.49 0.07 -6.48
CA VAL A 261 23.26 1.51 -6.32
C VAL A 261 23.25 2.17 -7.69
N HIS A 262 22.20 2.94 -7.96
CA HIS A 262 22.09 3.78 -9.14
C HIS A 262 21.74 5.21 -8.78
N THR A 263 22.09 6.14 -9.66
CA THR A 263 21.76 7.56 -9.51
C THR A 263 20.51 7.87 -10.33
N GLU A 264 19.55 8.54 -9.70
CA GLU A 264 18.41 9.17 -10.37
C GLU A 264 18.56 10.69 -10.27
N VAL A 265 17.98 11.41 -11.24
CA VAL A 265 17.93 12.88 -11.19
C VAL A 265 16.52 13.29 -10.82
N THR A 266 16.40 14.08 -9.75
CA THR A 266 15.12 14.58 -9.29
C THR A 266 14.52 15.50 -10.36
N ARG A 267 13.22 15.29 -10.62
CA ARG A 267 12.42 16.15 -11.51
C ARG A 267 11.04 16.32 -10.91
N THR A 268 10.66 17.57 -10.69
CA THR A 268 9.33 17.97 -10.27
C THR A 268 8.32 17.67 -11.38
N ARG A 269 7.13 17.23 -10.97
CA ARG A 269 6.07 16.77 -11.87
C ARG A 269 4.79 17.57 -11.69
N VAL A 270 3.97 17.59 -12.73
CA VAL A 270 2.63 18.19 -12.77
C VAL A 270 1.57 17.11 -12.97
N PRO A 271 0.27 17.40 -12.72
CA PRO A 271 -0.80 16.41 -12.96
C PRO A 271 -0.78 15.79 -14.38
N GLU A 272 -0.44 16.57 -15.41
CA GLU A 272 -0.35 16.13 -16.80
C GLU A 272 0.71 15.03 -17.03
N ASP A 273 1.77 14.98 -16.20
CA ASP A 273 2.80 13.93 -16.27
C ASP A 273 2.28 12.58 -15.77
N HIS A 274 1.22 12.57 -14.95
CA HIS A 274 0.58 11.37 -14.42
C HIS A 274 -0.62 10.93 -15.26
N LEU A 275 -1.39 11.89 -15.79
CA LEU A 275 -2.55 11.63 -16.65
C LEU A 275 -2.73 12.76 -17.65
N LYS A 276 -2.59 12.46 -18.94
CA LYS A 276 -2.82 13.43 -20.01
C LYS A 276 -4.25 13.95 -20.01
N GLY A 277 -4.44 15.26 -20.07
CA GLY A 277 -5.74 15.93 -19.99
C GLY A 277 -6.31 16.01 -18.58
N ALA A 278 -5.47 15.94 -17.54
CA ALA A 278 -5.90 16.09 -16.16
C ALA A 278 -6.60 17.43 -15.94
N ARG A 279 -7.77 17.41 -15.29
CA ARG A 279 -8.59 18.60 -15.00
C ARG A 279 -8.76 18.84 -13.51
N SER A 280 -8.88 17.77 -12.74
CA SER A 280 -9.09 17.82 -11.30
C SER A 280 -8.15 16.84 -10.59
N VAL A 281 -7.75 17.20 -9.38
CA VAL A 281 -7.03 16.33 -8.45
C VAL A 281 -7.80 16.29 -7.14
N ILE A 282 -8.15 15.08 -6.70
CA ILE A 282 -8.79 14.83 -5.41
C ILE A 282 -7.69 14.43 -4.43
N VAL A 283 -7.48 15.24 -3.40
CA VAL A 283 -6.44 15.00 -2.38
C VAL A 283 -7.12 14.40 -1.16
N VAL A 284 -6.66 13.21 -0.78
CA VAL A 284 -7.22 12.43 0.33
C VAL A 284 -6.15 12.24 1.38
N GLY A 285 -6.43 12.63 2.62
CA GLY A 285 -5.57 12.45 3.78
C GLY A 285 -6.15 11.44 4.77
N LEU A 286 -5.27 10.63 5.36
CA LEU A 286 -5.60 9.69 6.42
C LEU A 286 -4.60 9.85 7.57
N ARG A 287 -5.11 10.01 8.80
CA ARG A 287 -4.29 10.21 10.00
C ARG A 287 -3.64 8.91 10.44
N LEU A 288 -2.46 9.04 11.05
CA LEU A 288 -1.87 7.95 11.83
C LEU A 288 -2.59 7.84 13.18
N PRO A 289 -2.75 6.64 13.76
CA PRO A 289 -3.30 6.49 15.10
C PRO A 289 -2.47 7.26 16.13
N ARG A 290 -3.14 8.17 16.85
CA ARG A 290 -2.52 9.05 17.85
C ARG A 290 -1.66 8.30 18.87
N ALA A 291 -2.16 7.19 19.40
CA ALA A 291 -1.43 6.38 20.38
C ALA A 291 -0.12 5.80 19.82
N SER A 292 -0.06 5.48 18.52
CA SER A 292 1.20 5.05 17.90
C SER A 292 2.19 6.21 17.89
N VAL A 293 1.77 7.40 17.44
CA VAL A 293 2.61 8.62 17.34
C VAL A 293 3.14 9.07 18.70
N GLU A 294 2.25 9.19 19.69
CA GLU A 294 2.60 9.64 21.05
C GLU A 294 3.58 8.70 21.74
N ARG A 295 3.63 7.43 21.31
CA ARG A 295 4.37 6.39 22.01
C ARG A 295 5.68 5.96 21.33
N THR A 296 5.84 6.28 20.04
CA THR A 296 7.04 5.98 19.26
C THR A 296 8.31 6.46 19.97
N ALA A 297 9.27 5.54 20.15
CA ALA A 297 10.61 5.85 20.63
C ALA A 297 10.67 6.55 22.01
N LEU A 298 9.64 6.39 22.85
CA LEU A 298 9.61 6.97 24.19
C LEU A 298 9.53 5.86 25.28
N PRO A 299 10.01 6.10 26.51
CA PRO A 299 9.98 5.13 27.63
C PRO A 299 8.59 4.90 28.25
N PRO A 300 8.21 3.67 28.64
CA PRO A 300 9.15 2.62 29.05
C PRO A 300 9.48 1.58 27.98
N ALA A 301 8.67 1.46 26.93
CA ALA A 301 8.83 0.40 25.93
C ALA A 301 9.60 0.83 24.67
N GLU A 302 9.68 2.14 24.41
CA GLU A 302 10.36 2.72 23.24
C GLU A 302 9.91 2.11 21.91
N ALA A 303 8.66 1.65 21.86
CA ALA A 303 8.15 0.83 20.77
C ALA A 303 8.01 1.64 19.46
N VAL A 304 8.65 1.17 18.39
CA VAL A 304 8.57 1.78 17.04
C VAL A 304 7.71 0.98 16.06
N GLY A 305 7.57 -0.32 16.30
CA GLY A 305 6.77 -1.23 15.46
C GLY A 305 5.32 -0.77 15.22
N PRO A 306 4.58 -0.28 16.22
CA PRO A 306 3.22 0.24 16.01
C PRO A 306 3.14 1.44 15.07
N TYR A 307 4.14 2.33 15.08
CA TYR A 307 4.20 3.47 14.16
C TYR A 307 4.56 3.02 12.75
N ALA A 308 5.56 2.14 12.61
CA ALA A 308 5.89 1.54 11.32
C ALA A 308 4.68 0.80 10.72
N PHE A 309 3.93 0.04 11.53
CA PHE A 309 2.70 -0.59 11.07
C PHE A 309 1.63 0.44 10.68
N ALA A 310 1.45 1.51 11.47
CA ALA A 310 0.52 2.58 11.14
C ALA A 310 0.86 3.28 9.82
N GLN A 311 2.13 3.53 9.52
CA GLN A 311 2.55 4.08 8.22
C GLN A 311 2.09 3.17 7.08
N TYR A 312 2.44 1.88 7.14
CA TYR A 312 2.06 0.89 6.13
C TYR A 312 0.54 0.79 5.97
N GLU A 313 -0.17 0.65 7.08
CA GLU A 313 -1.61 0.41 7.06
C GLU A 313 -2.34 1.64 6.51
N SER A 314 -1.91 2.84 6.88
CA SER A 314 -2.51 4.08 6.38
C SER A 314 -2.31 4.25 4.88
N VAL A 315 -1.12 3.94 4.37
CA VAL A 315 -0.82 3.96 2.92
C VAL A 315 -1.64 2.90 2.18
N LYS A 316 -1.77 1.69 2.74
CA LYS A 316 -2.62 0.62 2.18
C LYS A 316 -4.09 1.07 2.11
N LEU A 317 -4.63 1.64 3.18
CA LEU A 317 -6.00 2.13 3.24
C LEU A 317 -6.23 3.29 2.24
N LEU A 318 -5.30 4.25 2.16
CA LEU A 318 -5.34 5.32 1.16
C LEU A 318 -5.34 4.78 -0.26
N ARG A 319 -4.52 3.75 -0.55
CA ARG A 319 -4.50 3.09 -1.87
C ARG A 319 -5.85 2.45 -2.20
N ASN A 320 -6.47 1.79 -1.23
CA ASN A 320 -7.80 1.19 -1.40
C ASN A 320 -8.88 2.26 -1.63
N ILE A 321 -8.87 3.35 -0.85
CA ILE A 321 -9.77 4.50 -1.02
C ILE A 321 -9.57 5.12 -2.41
N GLY A 322 -8.32 5.40 -2.79
CA GLY A 322 -7.97 5.95 -4.10
C GLY A 322 -8.42 5.06 -5.25
N TYR A 323 -8.26 3.74 -5.12
CA TYR A 323 -8.69 2.80 -6.15
C TYR A 323 -10.22 2.79 -6.32
N ARG A 324 -10.96 2.80 -5.21
CA ARG A 324 -12.43 2.90 -5.25
C ARG A 324 -12.92 4.21 -5.88
N ALA A 325 -12.20 5.31 -5.66
CA ALA A 325 -12.50 6.58 -6.31
C ALA A 325 -12.20 6.56 -7.81
N ILE A 326 -11.07 5.98 -8.23
CA ILE A 326 -10.74 5.74 -9.65
C ILE A 326 -11.87 4.94 -10.31
N ARG A 327 -12.29 3.83 -9.69
CA ARG A 327 -13.40 3.02 -10.20
C ARG A 327 -14.70 3.80 -10.36
N TRP A 328 -15.07 4.58 -9.35
CA TRP A 328 -16.27 5.41 -9.41
C TRP A 328 -16.25 6.41 -10.58
N LEU A 329 -15.07 6.96 -10.89
CA LEU A 329 -14.84 7.88 -12.02
C LEU A 329 -14.88 7.14 -13.36
N GLU A 330 -14.20 5.99 -13.47
CA GLU A 330 -14.14 5.19 -14.69
C GLU A 330 -15.52 4.64 -15.10
N ASP A 331 -16.35 4.25 -14.13
CA ASP A 331 -17.74 3.81 -14.37
C ASP A 331 -18.61 4.90 -15.01
N ARG A 332 -18.18 6.16 -14.90
CA ARG A 332 -18.82 7.36 -15.47
C ARG A 332 -18.12 7.87 -16.73
N GLY A 333 -17.19 7.10 -17.28
CA GLY A 333 -16.52 7.39 -18.54
C GLY A 333 -15.28 8.30 -18.43
N TYR A 334 -14.84 8.61 -17.21
CA TYR A 334 -13.63 9.41 -16.99
C TYR A 334 -12.38 8.53 -16.87
N ARG A 335 -11.21 9.15 -17.00
CA ARG A 335 -9.92 8.54 -16.69
C ARG A 335 -9.44 9.01 -15.34
N ALA A 336 -8.82 8.12 -14.60
CA ALA A 336 -8.18 8.48 -13.36
C ALA A 336 -6.96 7.61 -13.06
N THR A 337 -6.02 8.18 -12.32
CA THR A 337 -4.89 7.47 -11.71
C THR A 337 -4.66 8.05 -10.31
N MET A 338 -3.69 7.53 -9.57
CA MET A 338 -3.29 8.09 -8.28
C MET A 338 -1.79 8.25 -8.16
N SER A 339 -1.34 9.15 -7.30
CA SER A 339 0.07 9.30 -6.92
C SER A 339 0.20 9.50 -5.42
N PHE A 340 1.17 8.82 -4.82
CA PHE A 340 1.60 9.10 -3.45
C PHE A 340 2.60 10.24 -3.38
N ASP A 341 3.16 10.69 -4.50
CA ASP A 341 4.03 11.87 -4.55
C ASP A 341 3.87 12.58 -5.90
N LEU A 342 2.77 13.32 -6.05
CA LEU A 342 2.38 13.96 -7.31
C LEU A 342 3.46 14.91 -7.82
N CYS A 343 4.03 15.73 -6.94
CA CYS A 343 5.05 16.71 -7.33
C CYS A 343 6.46 16.11 -7.44
N GLY A 344 6.69 14.86 -7.01
CA GLY A 344 8.01 14.22 -7.07
C GLY A 344 9.05 14.82 -6.12
N THR A 345 8.62 15.32 -4.95
CA THR A 345 9.49 16.04 -4.00
C THR A 345 9.74 15.29 -2.69
N GLY A 346 9.10 14.14 -2.51
CA GLY A 346 9.28 13.27 -1.36
C GLY A 346 10.21 12.09 -1.68
N SER A 347 10.28 11.16 -0.73
CA SER A 347 10.99 9.89 -0.89
C SER A 347 10.24 8.81 -0.09
N VAL A 348 10.96 7.80 0.40
CA VAL A 348 10.36 6.70 1.15
C VAL A 348 11.08 6.45 2.47
N VAL A 349 10.39 5.76 3.37
CA VAL A 349 10.90 5.29 4.67
C VAL A 349 10.97 3.77 4.68
N ALA A 350 12.03 3.22 5.26
CA ALA A 350 12.21 1.80 5.44
C ALA A 350 11.20 1.24 6.44
N ASN A 351 10.56 0.13 6.06
CA ASN A 351 9.47 -0.46 6.82
C ASN A 351 9.46 -2.00 6.62
N PRO A 352 8.99 -2.81 7.60
CA PRO A 352 9.04 -4.27 7.47
C PRO A 352 8.12 -4.82 6.37
N ARG A 353 7.27 -3.97 5.78
CA ARG A 353 6.30 -4.30 4.73
C ARG A 353 6.64 -3.65 3.40
N GLY A 354 7.93 -3.35 3.19
CA GLY A 354 8.45 -2.64 2.02
C GLY A 354 8.43 -1.12 2.21
N GLU A 355 9.18 -0.40 1.38
CA GLU A 355 9.28 1.07 1.40
C GLU A 355 7.89 1.74 1.43
N GLN A 356 7.71 2.72 2.33
CA GLN A 356 6.48 3.51 2.43
C GLN A 356 6.73 4.97 2.05
N PRO A 357 5.79 5.68 1.41
CA PRO A 357 5.89 7.14 1.23
C PRO A 357 6.17 7.86 2.55
N ASP A 358 7.16 8.74 2.56
CA ASP A 358 7.52 9.52 3.75
C ASP A 358 6.54 10.68 4.00
N ALA A 359 6.73 11.42 5.09
CA ALA A 359 5.92 12.58 5.45
C ALA A 359 6.03 13.79 4.49
N PHE A 360 6.95 13.77 3.52
CA PHE A 360 7.15 14.85 2.55
C PHE A 360 6.42 14.59 1.22
N CYS A 361 6.08 13.33 0.96
CA CYS A 361 5.25 12.93 -0.16
C CYS A 361 3.90 13.70 -0.17
N ASN A 362 3.54 14.25 -1.34
CA ASN A 362 2.32 15.03 -1.57
C ASN A 362 2.18 16.32 -0.72
N ARG A 363 3.25 16.81 -0.08
CA ARG A 363 3.18 18.01 0.78
C ARG A 363 2.63 19.26 0.10
N PHE A 364 3.15 19.59 -1.09
CA PHE A 364 2.71 20.76 -1.85
C PHE A 364 1.29 20.57 -2.41
N THR A 365 0.95 19.33 -2.74
CA THR A 365 -0.38 18.95 -3.19
C THR A 365 -1.43 19.15 -2.09
N ALA A 366 -1.12 18.75 -0.86
CA ALA A 366 -2.00 18.94 0.29
C ALA A 366 -2.16 20.42 0.68
N VAL A 367 -1.08 21.20 0.66
CA VAL A 367 -1.14 22.65 0.93
C VAL A 367 -1.96 23.38 -0.14
N ALA A 368 -1.73 23.08 -1.42
CA ALA A 368 -2.53 23.65 -2.51
C ALA A 368 -4.02 23.27 -2.44
N ALA A 369 -4.33 22.13 -1.81
CA ALA A 369 -5.67 21.67 -1.52
C ALA A 369 -6.28 22.27 -0.25
N GLY A 370 -5.55 23.12 0.48
CA GLY A 370 -6.04 23.76 1.71
C GLY A 370 -6.22 22.77 2.86
N LEU A 371 -5.41 21.72 2.92
CA LEU A 371 -5.47 20.69 3.98
C LEU A 371 -4.48 20.94 5.13
N GLY A 372 -3.63 21.95 5.02
CA GLY A 372 -2.62 22.32 6.00
C GLY A 372 -1.56 23.24 5.41
N HIS A 373 -0.54 23.57 6.20
CA HIS A 373 0.58 24.43 5.81
C HIS A 373 1.91 23.71 5.99
N LEU A 374 2.98 24.20 5.35
CA LEU A 374 4.32 23.66 5.61
C LEU A 374 4.82 24.15 6.97
N GLY A 375 5.26 23.22 7.82
CA GLY A 375 6.09 23.56 8.96
C GLY A 375 7.52 23.93 8.52
N LYS A 376 8.33 24.44 9.44
CA LYS A 376 9.74 24.80 9.19
C LYS A 376 10.57 23.62 8.64
N GLY A 377 10.25 22.38 9.03
CA GLY A 377 10.87 21.17 8.50
C GLY A 377 10.38 20.74 7.11
N GLY A 378 9.40 21.43 6.52
CA GLY A 378 8.92 21.19 5.17
C GLY A 378 7.93 20.03 5.01
N PHE A 379 7.38 19.47 6.09
CA PHE A 379 6.22 18.57 6.06
C PHE A 379 4.93 19.34 6.35
N VAL A 380 3.78 18.79 5.93
CA VAL A 380 2.47 19.42 6.14
C VAL A 380 2.07 19.33 7.60
N ILE A 381 1.53 20.39 8.17
CA ILE A 381 0.89 20.42 9.47
C ILE A 381 -0.58 20.76 9.24
N THR A 382 -1.44 19.77 9.50
CA THR A 382 -2.90 19.96 9.44
C THR A 382 -3.42 20.47 10.78
N PRO A 383 -4.51 21.24 10.83
CA PRO A 383 -5.05 21.76 12.09
C PRO A 383 -5.45 20.67 13.09
N GLU A 384 -6.06 19.58 12.62
CA GLU A 384 -6.62 18.54 13.49
C GLU A 384 -5.63 17.45 13.87
N PHE A 385 -4.65 17.16 13.01
CA PHE A 385 -3.79 15.97 13.13
C PHE A 385 -2.29 16.30 13.10
N GLY A 386 -1.93 17.58 12.98
CA GLY A 386 -0.56 18.01 12.83
C GLY A 386 0.10 17.36 11.62
N PRO A 387 1.37 16.92 11.72
CA PRO A 387 2.06 16.25 10.63
C PRO A 387 1.79 14.74 10.52
N ASN A 388 0.85 14.22 11.29
CA ASN A 388 0.59 12.78 11.39
C ASN A 388 -0.45 12.32 10.37
N VAL A 389 -0.34 12.79 9.13
CA VAL A 389 -1.24 12.43 8.02
C VAL A 389 -0.40 11.89 6.87
N ARG A 390 -0.95 10.93 6.13
CA ARG A 390 -0.43 10.51 4.83
C ARG A 390 -1.46 10.88 3.76
N PHE A 391 -0.98 11.20 2.55
CA PHE A 391 -1.82 11.72 1.49
C PHE A 391 -1.70 10.88 0.22
N VAL A 392 -2.83 10.72 -0.48
CA VAL A 392 -2.86 10.25 -1.87
C VAL A 392 -3.56 11.31 -2.73
N ALA A 393 -3.00 11.56 -3.91
CA ALA A 393 -3.59 12.44 -4.91
C ALA A 393 -4.20 11.58 -6.02
N ILE A 394 -5.49 11.71 -6.27
CA ILE A 394 -6.21 11.04 -7.36
C ILE A 394 -6.35 12.05 -8.50
N ILE A 395 -5.70 11.79 -9.63
CA ILE A 395 -5.66 12.68 -10.79
C ILE A 395 -6.69 12.19 -11.80
N THR A 396 -7.54 13.08 -12.32
CA THR A 396 -8.60 12.72 -13.26
C THR A 396 -8.85 13.79 -14.32
N ASP A 397 -9.35 13.37 -15.48
CA ASP A 397 -9.89 14.26 -16.52
C ASP A 397 -11.37 14.63 -16.29
N ALA A 398 -11.98 14.12 -15.23
CA ALA A 398 -13.32 14.52 -14.82
C ALA A 398 -13.36 16.01 -14.42
N PRO A 399 -14.32 16.80 -14.93
CA PRO A 399 -14.52 18.17 -14.47
C PRO A 399 -15.26 18.16 -13.13
N ILE A 400 -14.53 18.20 -12.02
CA ILE A 400 -15.11 18.22 -10.68
C ILE A 400 -15.00 19.65 -10.13
N ALA A 401 -16.07 20.15 -9.51
CA ALA A 401 -16.03 21.46 -8.88
C ALA A 401 -14.95 21.48 -7.80
N ALA A 402 -14.12 22.53 -7.78
CA ALA A 402 -13.08 22.67 -6.77
C ALA A 402 -13.67 23.05 -5.41
N ASP A 403 -12.99 22.66 -4.33
CA ASP A 403 -13.26 23.20 -3.01
C ASP A 403 -12.67 24.63 -2.90
N PRO A 404 -13.39 25.57 -2.25
CA PRO A 404 -12.80 26.84 -1.86
C PRO A 404 -11.69 26.61 -0.83
N ILE A 405 -10.67 27.47 -0.85
CA ILE A 405 -9.68 27.49 0.24
C ILE A 405 -10.32 28.17 1.45
N PRO A 406 -10.42 27.49 2.62
CA PRO A 406 -11.06 28.11 3.77
C PRO A 406 -10.19 29.27 4.30
N ALA A 407 -10.82 30.31 4.84
CA ALA A 407 -10.14 31.56 5.21
C ALA A 407 -9.12 31.36 6.34
N GLU A 408 -9.39 30.42 7.24
CA GLU A 408 -8.49 30.01 8.32
C GLU A 408 -7.19 29.34 7.82
N TYR A 409 -7.17 28.87 6.57
CA TYR A 409 -5.98 28.33 5.89
C TYR A 409 -5.25 29.40 5.05
N LEU A 410 -5.50 30.69 5.33
CA LEU A 410 -4.72 31.81 4.78
C LEU A 410 -3.61 32.27 5.74
N GLN A 411 -3.48 31.61 6.89
CA GLN A 411 -2.43 31.90 7.88
C GLN A 411 -1.46 30.72 7.95
N PRO A 412 -0.16 30.91 7.66
CA PRO A 412 0.81 29.84 7.73
C PRO A 412 0.98 29.35 9.18
N VAL A 413 1.56 28.15 9.34
CA VAL A 413 1.92 27.65 10.67
C VAL A 413 2.96 28.56 11.31
N ASP A 414 2.65 29.06 12.51
CA ASP A 414 3.61 29.84 13.29
C ASP A 414 4.60 28.92 14.02
N CYS A 415 5.78 28.75 13.41
CA CYS A 415 6.88 28.04 14.05
C CYS A 415 7.70 28.94 15.00
N GLY A 416 7.53 30.27 14.97
CA GLY A 416 8.39 31.23 15.67
C GLY A 416 9.88 30.87 15.57
N ASP A 417 10.58 30.90 16.72
CA ASP A 417 11.99 30.50 16.85
C ASP A 417 12.20 28.99 17.04
N CYS A 418 11.15 28.17 16.98
CA CYS A 418 11.26 26.72 17.17
C CYS A 418 12.16 26.09 16.09
N ARG A 419 13.12 25.27 16.50
CA ARG A 419 14.04 24.53 15.62
C ARG A 419 14.04 23.02 15.85
N ARG A 420 13.12 22.49 16.67
CA ARG A 420 13.14 21.07 17.12
C ARG A 420 13.22 20.06 15.98
N CYS A 421 12.50 20.27 14.87
CA CYS A 421 12.57 19.37 13.72
C CYS A 421 13.94 19.41 13.02
N LEU A 422 14.59 20.57 12.99
CA LEU A 422 15.91 20.77 12.38
C LEU A 422 17.00 20.16 13.27
N ASP A 423 16.93 20.44 14.57
CA ASP A 423 17.92 20.01 15.56
C ASP A 423 17.85 18.50 15.83
N ALA A 424 16.69 17.87 15.60
CA ALA A 424 16.52 16.42 15.70
C ALA A 424 17.05 15.64 14.47
N CYS A 425 17.56 16.32 13.44
CA CYS A 425 18.07 15.65 12.24
C CYS A 425 19.50 15.14 12.46
N HIS A 426 19.64 13.82 12.62
CA HIS A 426 20.93 13.17 12.86
C HIS A 426 21.91 13.21 11.69
N THR A 427 21.44 13.51 10.48
CA THR A 427 22.29 13.59 9.27
C THR A 427 22.52 15.02 8.77
N CYS A 428 22.07 16.01 9.53
CA CYS A 428 22.12 17.43 9.15
C CYS A 428 21.61 17.66 7.71
N ALA A 429 20.50 17.01 7.36
CA ALA A 429 19.97 17.02 6.00
C ALA A 429 19.35 18.38 5.62
N PHE A 430 18.92 19.19 6.59
CA PHE A 430 18.36 20.51 6.32
C PHE A 430 19.44 21.49 5.86
N GLN A 431 19.17 22.19 4.75
CA GLN A 431 20.08 23.13 4.10
C GLN A 431 19.63 24.57 4.35
N ASP A 432 19.30 25.31 3.30
CA ASP A 432 18.79 26.67 3.32
C ASP A 432 17.26 26.75 3.38
N GLU A 433 16.75 27.89 3.82
CA GLU A 433 15.33 28.20 3.80
C GLU A 433 14.87 28.55 2.37
N ALA A 434 13.74 28.00 1.98
CA ALA A 434 13.05 28.28 0.73
C ALA A 434 11.64 28.79 1.01
N THR A 435 11.07 29.48 0.02
CA THR A 435 9.69 29.97 0.04
C THR A 435 9.00 29.56 -1.24
N VAL A 436 7.75 29.11 -1.14
CA VAL A 436 6.86 28.86 -2.27
C VAL A 436 5.53 29.55 -1.98
N GLU A 437 5.02 30.32 -2.92
CA GLU A 437 3.71 30.94 -2.82
C GLU A 437 2.62 29.93 -3.21
N VAL A 438 1.73 29.61 -2.28
CA VAL A 438 0.61 28.68 -2.47
C VAL A 438 -0.67 29.33 -1.96
N ASN A 439 -1.71 29.41 -2.78
CA ASN A 439 -3.00 30.01 -2.42
C ASN A 439 -2.90 31.45 -1.84
N GLY A 440 -1.87 32.21 -2.24
CA GLY A 440 -1.62 33.57 -1.73
C GLY A 440 -0.90 33.62 -0.37
N VAL A 441 -0.38 32.49 0.10
CA VAL A 441 0.40 32.36 1.33
C VAL A 441 1.84 31.97 0.99
N ALA A 442 2.79 32.67 1.61
CA ALA A 442 4.21 32.39 1.52
C ALA A 442 4.59 31.21 2.43
N GLU A 443 4.68 30.01 1.87
CA GLU A 443 5.06 28.80 2.60
C GLU A 443 6.58 28.73 2.76
N ARG A 444 7.07 28.92 4.00
CA ARG A 444 8.51 28.91 4.32
C ARG A 444 8.93 27.61 4.97
N PHE A 445 10.00 27.01 4.45
CA PHE A 445 10.52 25.73 4.93
C PHE A 445 12.01 25.57 4.63
N TYR A 446 12.69 24.68 5.34
CA TYR A 446 14.07 24.32 5.02
C TYR A 446 14.11 23.23 3.94
N ARG A 447 14.90 23.47 2.89
CA ARG A 447 15.22 22.44 1.90
C ARG A 447 16.02 21.33 2.55
N MET A 448 15.94 20.15 1.97
CA MET A 448 16.56 18.95 2.52
C MET A 448 17.40 18.25 1.47
N ASP A 449 18.65 17.97 1.82
CA ASP A 449 19.50 17.04 1.09
C ASP A 449 18.88 15.64 1.19
N ARG A 450 18.39 15.16 0.05
CA ARG A 450 17.67 13.89 -0.03
C ARG A 450 18.58 12.69 0.23
N ASN A 451 19.86 12.73 -0.16
CA ASN A 451 20.79 11.63 0.11
C ASN A 451 21.10 11.53 1.61
N ARG A 452 21.28 12.67 2.29
CA ARG A 452 21.45 12.70 3.76
C ARG A 452 20.21 12.23 4.50
N CYS A 453 19.01 12.60 4.04
CA CYS A 453 17.78 12.14 4.67
C CYS A 453 17.56 10.64 4.45
N ASP A 454 17.72 10.17 3.20
CA ASP A 454 17.52 8.77 2.84
C ASP A 454 18.57 7.86 3.52
N TRP A 455 19.79 8.33 3.77
CA TRP A 455 20.78 7.63 4.61
C TRP A 455 20.18 7.15 5.94
N ALA A 456 19.41 8.00 6.60
CA ALA A 456 18.74 7.69 7.86
C ALA A 456 17.42 6.92 7.63
N LYS A 457 16.42 7.57 7.03
CA LYS A 457 15.04 7.04 7.04
C LYS A 457 14.80 5.92 6.03
N ARG A 458 15.50 5.92 4.89
CA ARG A 458 15.31 4.95 3.80
C ARG A 458 16.25 3.76 3.93
N TYR A 459 17.51 4.02 4.27
CA TYR A 459 18.55 2.99 4.32
C TYR A 459 18.90 2.53 5.74
N SER A 460 18.25 3.06 6.76
CA SER A 460 18.38 2.57 8.14
C SER A 460 19.81 2.58 8.68
N LEU A 461 20.64 3.54 8.22
CA LEU A 461 22.05 3.63 8.60
C LEU A 461 22.27 4.46 9.88
N VAL A 462 21.19 5.03 10.43
CA VAL A 462 21.19 5.80 11.68
C VAL A 462 20.28 5.10 12.69
N GLY A 463 20.86 4.61 13.78
CA GLY A 463 20.13 3.89 14.83
C GLY A 463 18.95 4.66 15.41
N GLU A 464 19.15 5.95 15.70
CA GLU A 464 18.15 6.87 16.27
C GLU A 464 16.87 7.00 15.44
N GLU A 465 16.93 6.73 14.13
CA GLU A 465 15.80 6.87 13.20
C GLU A 465 14.85 5.65 13.22
N GLY A 466 15.08 4.69 14.12
CA GLY A 466 14.15 3.59 14.38
C GLY A 466 14.81 2.26 14.71
N VAL A 467 15.90 1.92 14.03
CA VAL A 467 16.44 0.56 14.09
C VAL A 467 17.10 0.20 15.41
N LYS A 468 17.61 1.17 16.19
CA LYS A 468 18.11 0.89 17.53
C LYS A 468 17.02 0.36 18.47
N TYR A 469 15.78 0.81 18.28
CA TYR A 469 14.63 0.43 19.12
C TYR A 469 14.08 -0.97 18.80
N VAL A 470 14.58 -1.60 17.73
CA VAL A 470 14.32 -3.02 17.42
C VAL A 470 15.58 -3.87 17.58
N GLY A 471 16.58 -3.36 18.32
CA GLY A 471 17.79 -4.08 18.69
C GLY A 471 18.89 -4.09 17.64
N TRP A 472 18.87 -3.18 16.65
CA TRP A 472 20.00 -3.07 15.73
C TRP A 472 21.03 -2.10 16.28
N GLU A 473 22.27 -2.55 16.42
CA GLU A 473 23.41 -1.70 16.75
C GLU A 473 23.96 -1.01 15.49
N MET A 474 23.16 -0.13 14.88
CA MET A 474 23.56 0.64 13.69
C MET A 474 24.13 2.00 14.09
N ASN A 475 25.40 2.25 13.74
CA ASN A 475 26.03 3.56 13.87
C ASN A 475 27.02 3.81 12.73
N VAL A 476 26.50 3.82 11.49
CA VAL A 476 27.35 4.10 10.33
C VAL A 476 27.58 5.62 10.27
N PRO A 477 28.84 6.09 10.40
CA PRO A 477 29.13 7.51 10.38
C PRO A 477 28.71 8.10 9.03
N LEU A 478 28.16 9.31 9.07
CA LEU A 478 27.82 10.03 7.85
C LEU A 478 29.12 10.42 7.12
N PRO A 479 29.32 9.99 5.86
CA PRO A 479 30.53 10.36 5.12
C PRO A 479 30.49 11.85 4.76
N GLU A 480 31.66 12.44 4.51
CA GLU A 480 31.75 13.84 4.06
C GLU A 480 30.98 14.07 2.76
N LYS A 481 31.06 13.10 1.84
CA LYS A 481 30.29 13.02 0.61
C LYS A 481 29.55 11.69 0.55
N ILE A 482 28.24 11.74 0.31
CA ILE A 482 27.43 10.55 0.05
C ILE A 482 27.47 10.29 -1.46
N ASP A 483 28.29 9.33 -1.88
CA ASP A 483 28.28 8.79 -3.23
C ASP A 483 27.88 7.31 -3.24
N ALA A 484 27.85 6.70 -4.44
CA ALA A 484 27.39 5.32 -4.61
C ALA A 484 28.24 4.31 -3.83
N GLU A 485 29.55 4.53 -3.73
CA GLU A 485 30.46 3.66 -3.00
C GLU A 485 30.24 3.79 -1.48
N ALA A 486 30.17 5.01 -0.97
CA ALA A 486 29.91 5.26 0.45
C ALA A 486 28.55 4.69 0.89
N LEU A 487 27.51 4.82 0.05
CA LEU A 487 26.20 4.22 0.31
C LEU A 487 26.26 2.69 0.28
N ALA A 488 26.92 2.10 -0.72
CA ALA A 488 27.09 0.66 -0.79
C ALA A 488 27.81 0.10 0.45
N GLU A 489 28.85 0.78 0.91
CA GLU A 489 29.61 0.38 2.09
C GLU A 489 28.81 0.52 3.40
N GLY A 490 28.01 1.58 3.51
CA GLY A 490 27.07 1.71 4.63
C GLY A 490 26.03 0.59 4.65
N LEU A 491 25.46 0.24 3.49
CA LEU A 491 24.46 -0.82 3.39
C LEU A 491 25.01 -2.21 3.72
N ARG A 492 26.27 -2.50 3.39
CA ARG A 492 26.93 -3.78 3.75
C ARG A 492 27.06 -3.98 5.26
N GLN A 493 27.03 -2.91 6.04
CA GLN A 493 27.06 -2.99 7.50
C GLN A 493 25.71 -3.37 8.12
N GLN A 494 24.63 -3.42 7.32
CA GLN A 494 23.35 -3.90 7.84
C GLN A 494 23.42 -5.36 8.26
N PRO A 495 22.84 -5.72 9.41
CA PRO A 495 22.84 -7.10 9.90
C PRO A 495 22.05 -8.03 8.94
N PRO A 496 22.61 -9.19 8.54
CA PRO A 496 22.03 -10.08 7.52
C PRO A 496 20.61 -10.57 7.79
N ILE A 497 20.26 -10.81 9.06
CA ILE A 497 18.95 -11.34 9.44
C ILE A 497 17.89 -10.22 9.50
N PRO A 498 18.05 -9.18 10.35
CA PRO A 498 16.95 -8.29 10.60
C PRO A 498 16.83 -7.17 9.56
N LYS A 499 17.78 -6.97 8.63
CA LYS A 499 17.72 -5.97 7.54
C LYS A 499 16.41 -5.93 6.73
N HIS A 500 15.66 -7.03 6.68
CA HIS A 500 14.37 -7.13 6.01
C HIS A 500 13.18 -6.67 6.88
N ARG A 501 13.41 -6.22 8.11
CA ARG A 501 12.39 -5.77 9.06
C ARG A 501 12.73 -4.41 9.71
N PRO A 502 13.18 -3.40 8.93
CA PRO A 502 13.48 -2.09 9.49
C PRO A 502 12.20 -1.41 9.98
N CYS A 503 12.23 -0.75 11.13
CA CYS A 503 11.09 -0.02 11.69
C CYS A 503 11.44 1.46 11.83
N ASN A 504 11.58 2.17 10.71
CA ASN A 504 12.01 3.56 10.73
C ASN A 504 10.84 4.51 10.88
N PHE A 505 11.13 5.68 11.44
CA PHE A 505 10.21 6.80 11.54
C PHE A 505 10.96 8.09 11.24
N GLU A 506 10.25 9.15 10.88
CA GLU A 506 10.88 10.45 10.63
C GLU A 506 11.03 11.22 11.95
N THR A 507 12.24 11.23 12.53
CA THR A 507 12.52 11.85 13.84
C THR A 507 12.17 13.34 13.84
N CYS A 508 12.44 14.03 12.73
CA CYS A 508 12.11 15.44 12.56
C CYS A 508 10.59 15.73 12.65
N VAL A 509 9.76 14.78 12.19
CA VAL A 509 8.30 14.88 12.27
C VAL A 509 7.85 14.70 13.71
N LEU A 510 8.34 13.67 14.40
CA LEU A 510 7.97 13.38 15.80
C LEU A 510 8.50 14.42 16.80
N ALA A 511 9.59 15.12 16.47
CA ALA A 511 10.15 16.20 17.28
C ALA A 511 9.33 17.51 17.17
N CYS A 512 8.46 17.63 16.15
CA CYS A 512 7.61 18.78 15.95
C CYS A 512 6.63 18.94 17.13
N PRO A 513 6.51 20.13 17.75
CA PRO A 513 5.51 20.37 18.79
C PRO A 513 4.06 20.12 18.34
N TYR A 514 3.77 20.23 17.04
CA TYR A 514 2.45 19.94 16.49
C TYR A 514 2.19 18.43 16.28
N SER A 515 3.19 17.56 16.46
CA SER A 515 3.02 16.11 16.31
C SER A 515 2.42 15.44 17.53
N ARG A 516 2.60 16.01 18.73
CA ARG A 516 2.24 15.39 20.02
C ARG A 516 1.38 16.29 20.88
#